data_AF-A0A5E6VZ09-F1
#
_entry.id   AF-A0A5E6VZ09-F1
#
_cell.length_a   1.000
_cell.length_b   1.000
_cell.length_c   1.000
_cell.angle_alpha   90.00
_cell.angle_beta   90.00
_cell.angle_gamma   90.00
#
_symmetry.space_group_name_H-M   'P 1'
#
loop_
_entity.id
_entity.type
_entity.pdbx_description
1 polymer ?
#
loop_
_entity_poly.entity_id
_entity_poly.type
_entity_poly.pdbx_seq_one_letter_code
_entity_poly.pdbx_strand_id
1 'polypeptide(L)'
;MDPYEIEDTSDWLGSPTELETCRQFLRMTENEIQELTLQVRKARQDIFGLVQMHAEVSAERDQLRAELSPARAEAADANRKANSIETKSNWELMAQNKVISELHGKLRELTGKDPFTKIESA
;
A
#
# COMPACT_ATOMS: atom_id res chain seq x y z
N MET A 1 -29.36 41.79 69.60
CA MET A 1 -28.84 40.52 69.06
C MET A 1 -27.45 40.37 69.61
N ASP A 2 -27.20 39.31 70.37
CA ASP A 2 -25.90 39.05 70.98
C ASP A 2 -24.89 38.77 69.85
N PRO A 3 -23.74 39.46 69.76
CA PRO A 3 -22.75 39.25 68.69
C PRO A 3 -22.18 37.83 68.60
N TYR A 4 -22.51 36.93 69.54
CA TYR A 4 -22.10 35.52 69.55
C TYR A 4 -23.22 34.51 69.32
N GLU A 5 -24.45 34.96 69.02
CA GLU A 5 -25.56 34.07 68.70
C GLU A 5 -25.39 33.53 67.27
N ILE A 6 -24.99 32.26 67.15
CA ILE A 6 -24.91 31.57 65.86
C ILE A 6 -26.35 31.33 65.39
N GLU A 7 -26.69 31.83 64.21
CA GLU A 7 -28.00 31.62 63.58
C GLU A 7 -28.26 30.11 63.44
N ASP A 8 -29.41 29.64 63.91
CA ASP A 8 -29.81 28.24 63.78
C ASP A 8 -30.12 27.95 62.31
N THR A 9 -29.11 27.44 61.61
CA THR A 9 -29.20 27.12 60.18
C THR A 9 -29.89 25.80 59.92
N SER A 10 -30.57 25.19 60.91
CA SER A 10 -31.36 23.96 60.71
C SER A 10 -32.43 24.10 59.63
N ASP A 11 -32.92 25.33 59.45
CA ASP A 11 -33.96 25.69 58.48
C ASP A 11 -33.38 26.15 57.12
N TRP A 12 -32.05 26.26 57.00
CA TRP A 12 -31.41 26.54 55.72
C TRP A 12 -31.52 25.30 54.83
N LEU A 13 -32.31 25.41 53.75
CA LEU A 13 -32.52 24.45 52.66
C LEU A 13 -31.81 23.08 52.81
N GLY A 14 -32.63 22.08 53.13
CA GLY A 14 -32.26 20.72 53.52
C GLY A 14 -31.09 20.12 52.73
N SER A 15 -30.00 19.87 53.45
CA SER A 15 -28.98 18.95 52.99
C SER A 15 -29.64 17.61 52.69
N PRO A 16 -29.37 16.99 51.53
CA PRO A 16 -29.99 15.73 51.17
C PRO A 16 -29.74 14.72 52.28
N THR A 17 -30.80 14.05 52.71
CA THR A 17 -30.69 12.96 53.66
C THR A 17 -29.74 11.91 53.12
N GLU A 18 -29.11 11.12 54.00
CA GLU A 18 -28.23 10.03 53.58
C GLU A 18 -28.93 9.10 52.58
N LEU A 19 -30.22 8.83 52.79
CA LEU A 19 -31.05 8.02 51.91
C LEU A 19 -31.24 8.65 50.52
N GLU A 20 -31.46 9.97 50.44
CA GLU A 20 -31.55 10.69 49.15
C GLU A 20 -30.23 10.66 48.40
N THR A 21 -29.13 10.87 49.13
CA THR A 21 -27.78 10.75 48.60
C THR A 21 -27.51 9.35 48.05
N CYS A 22 -27.82 8.30 48.82
CA CYS A 22 -27.67 6.92 48.39
C CYS A 22 -28.53 6.60 47.15
N ARG A 23 -29.78 7.06 47.09
CA ARG A 23 -30.65 6.88 45.90
C ARG A 23 -30.08 7.58 44.67
N GLN A 24 -29.53 8.77 44.83
CA GLN A 24 -28.92 9.50 43.74
C GLN A 24 -27.65 8.81 43.22
N PHE A 25 -26.79 8.33 44.12
CA PHE A 25 -25.62 7.54 43.73
C PHE A 25 -26.02 6.26 43.01
N LEU A 26 -27.03 5.55 43.50
CA LEU A 26 -27.52 4.33 42.86
C LEU A 26 -27.98 4.61 41.42
N ARG A 27 -28.80 5.65 41.20
CA ARG A 27 -29.22 6.08 39.85
C ARG A 27 -28.05 6.45 38.95
N MET A 28 -27.08 7.19 39.48
CA MET A 28 -25.89 7.59 38.71
C MET A 28 -25.07 6.36 38.29
N THR A 29 -24.86 5.42 39.21
CA THR A 29 -24.12 4.18 38.91
C THR A 29 -24.87 3.28 37.93
N GLU A 30 -26.20 3.19 38.03
CA GLU A 30 -27.02 2.45 37.07
C GLU A 30 -26.91 3.03 35.66
N ASN A 31 -26.97 4.36 35.53
CA ASN A 31 -26.80 5.04 34.24
C ASN A 31 -25.39 4.82 33.67
N GLU A 32 -24.35 4.94 34.50
CA GLU A 32 -22.96 4.72 34.06
C GLU A 32 -22.74 3.28 33.57
N ILE A 33 -23.29 2.29 34.29
CA ILE A 33 -23.22 0.88 33.87
C ILE A 33 -23.94 0.68 32.52
N GLN A 34 -25.09 1.31 32.32
CA GLN A 34 -25.82 1.23 31.05
C GLN A 34 -25.01 1.83 29.90
N GLU A 35 -24.43 3.01 30.10
CA GLU A 35 -23.61 3.70 29.10
C GLU A 35 -22.36 2.89 28.74
N LEU A 36 -21.61 2.41 29.75
CA LEU A 36 -20.45 1.55 29.53
C LEU A 36 -20.82 0.26 28.81
N THR A 37 -21.99 -0.32 29.11
CA THR A 37 -22.47 -1.52 28.41
C THR A 37 -22.73 -1.24 26.93
N LEU A 38 -23.28 -0.08 26.58
CA LEU A 38 -23.48 0.34 25.19
C LEU A 38 -22.14 0.55 24.48
N GLN A 39 -21.21 1.27 25.12
CA GLN A 39 -19.89 1.52 24.56
C GLN A 39 -19.11 0.22 24.32
N VAL A 40 -19.14 -0.72 25.27
CA VAL A 40 -18.49 -2.03 25.11
C VAL A 40 -19.11 -2.83 23.97
N ARG A 41 -20.44 -2.81 23.81
CA ARG A 41 -21.10 -3.50 22.69
C ARG A 41 -20.67 -2.90 21.35
N LYS A 42 -20.66 -1.57 21.24
CA LYS A 42 -20.21 -0.86 20.04
C LYS A 42 -18.74 -1.16 19.73
N ALA A 43 -17.86 -1.04 20.72
CA ALA A 43 -16.43 -1.32 20.56
C ALA A 43 -16.18 -2.76 20.09
N ARG A 44 -16.94 -3.75 20.61
CA ARG A 44 -16.85 -5.14 20.14
C ARG A 44 -17.27 -5.29 18.69
N GLN A 45 -18.34 -4.62 18.27
CA GLN A 45 -18.80 -4.63 16.88
C GLN A 45 -17.75 -3.98 15.95
N ASP A 46 -17.20 -2.84 16.35
CA ASP A 46 -16.19 -2.12 15.59
C ASP A 46 -14.90 -2.96 15.44
N ILE A 47 -14.42 -3.57 16.54
CA ILE A 47 -13.26 -4.47 16.52
C ILE A 47 -13.52 -5.67 15.60
N PHE A 48 -14.70 -6.28 15.67
CA PHE A 48 -15.04 -7.40 14.80
C PHE A 48 -15.00 -6.99 13.33
N GLY A 49 -15.58 -5.84 12.98
CA GLY A 49 -15.53 -5.28 11.63
C GLY A 49 -14.08 -5.04 11.15
N LEU A 50 -13.24 -4.46 12.01
CA LEU A 50 -11.82 -4.25 11.71
C LEU A 50 -11.07 -5.56 11.47
N VAL A 51 -11.32 -6.59 12.29
CA VAL A 51 -10.70 -7.92 12.11
C VAL A 51 -11.14 -8.54 10.79
N GLN A 52 -12.42 -8.44 10.43
CA GLN A 52 -12.92 -8.94 9.15
C GLN A 52 -12.28 -8.22 7.96
N MET A 53 -12.27 -6.88 7.96
CA MET A 53 -11.62 -6.10 6.89
C MET A 53 -10.12 -6.40 6.79
N HIS A 54 -9.43 -6.58 7.93
CA HIS A 54 -8.02 -6.97 7.92
C HIS A 54 -7.80 -8.35 7.30
N ALA A 55 -8.69 -9.32 7.57
CA ALA A 55 -8.62 -10.64 6.97
C ALA A 55 -8.83 -10.58 5.45
N GLU A 56 -9.81 -9.80 4.98
CA GLU A 56 -10.08 -9.57 3.56
C GLU A 56 -8.87 -8.94 2.84
N VAL A 57 -8.35 -7.84 3.37
CA VAL A 57 -7.16 -7.15 2.81
C VAL A 57 -5.92 -8.06 2.83
N SER A 58 -5.76 -8.90 3.86
CA SER A 58 -4.64 -9.84 3.93
C SER A 58 -4.74 -10.91 2.84
N ALA A 59 -5.94 -11.44 2.59
CA ALA A 59 -6.18 -12.40 1.52
C ALA A 59 -5.92 -11.80 0.14
N GLU A 60 -6.41 -10.58 -0.13
CA GLU A 60 -6.16 -9.87 -1.38
C GLU A 60 -4.67 -9.61 -1.59
N ARG A 61 -3.95 -9.15 -0.56
CA ARG A 61 -2.50 -8.94 -0.62
C ARG A 61 -1.77 -10.24 -0.98
N ASP A 62 -2.15 -11.35 -0.37
CA ASP A 62 -1.49 -12.64 -0.59
C ASP A 62 -1.77 -13.17 -2.00
N GLN A 63 -3.00 -12.99 -2.50
CA GLN A 63 -3.34 -13.25 -3.90
C GLN A 63 -2.50 -12.40 -4.85
N LEU A 64 -2.45 -11.08 -4.67
CA LEU A 64 -1.67 -10.18 -5.52
C LEU A 64 -0.17 -10.51 -5.49
N ARG A 65 0.37 -10.94 -4.34
CA ARG A 65 1.75 -11.41 -4.24
C ARG A 65 1.98 -12.70 -5.02
N ALA A 66 1.04 -13.64 -4.96
CA ALA A 66 1.09 -14.88 -5.71
C ALA A 66 1.04 -14.63 -7.23
N GLU A 67 0.32 -13.60 -7.69
CA GLU A 67 0.26 -13.19 -9.10
C GLU A 67 1.50 -12.38 -9.54
N LEU A 68 2.04 -11.52 -8.67
CA LEU A 68 3.19 -10.67 -8.98
C LEU A 68 4.50 -11.47 -9.13
N SER A 69 4.68 -12.51 -8.32
CA SER A 69 5.87 -13.35 -8.35
C SER A 69 6.16 -13.99 -9.72
N PRO A 70 5.21 -14.75 -10.34
CA PRO A 70 5.42 -15.32 -11.66
C PRO A 70 5.55 -14.23 -12.74
N ALA A 71 4.74 -13.17 -12.69
CA ALA A 71 4.84 -12.07 -13.66
C ALA A 71 6.24 -11.42 -13.65
N ARG A 72 6.86 -11.26 -12.48
CA ARG A 72 8.25 -10.77 -12.37
C ARG A 72 9.26 -11.76 -12.95
N ALA A 73 9.08 -13.06 -12.72
CA ALA A 73 9.94 -14.09 -13.28
C ALA A 73 9.84 -14.13 -14.81
N GLU A 74 8.63 -14.09 -15.36
CA GLU A 74 8.37 -14.03 -16.79
C GLU A 74 8.98 -12.79 -17.44
N ALA A 75 8.84 -11.62 -16.82
CA ALA A 75 9.45 -10.39 -17.30
C ALA A 75 10.99 -10.48 -17.30
N ALA A 76 11.59 -11.05 -16.25
CA ALA A 76 13.03 -11.25 -16.18
C ALA A 76 13.53 -12.22 -17.27
N ASP A 77 12.80 -13.31 -17.52
CA ASP A 77 13.15 -14.28 -18.55
C ASP A 77 12.96 -13.73 -19.98
N ALA A 78 11.90 -12.95 -20.21
CA ALA A 78 11.70 -12.23 -21.46
C ALA A 78 12.87 -11.25 -21.71
N ASN A 79 13.29 -10.50 -20.70
CA ASN A 79 14.41 -9.58 -20.81
C ASN A 79 15.74 -10.29 -21.09
N ARG A 80 16.00 -11.43 -20.43
CA ARG A 80 17.17 -12.28 -20.72
C ARG A 80 17.17 -12.77 -22.18
N LYS A 81 16.02 -13.24 -22.67
CA LYS A 81 15.87 -13.68 -24.07
C LYS A 81 16.11 -12.54 -25.04
N ALA A 82 15.53 -11.37 -24.79
CA ALA A 82 15.73 -10.17 -25.62
C ALA A 82 17.22 -9.81 -25.71
N ASN A 83 17.92 -9.70 -24.58
CA ASN A 83 19.35 -9.40 -24.55
C ASN A 83 20.19 -10.46 -25.26
N SER A 84 19.84 -11.74 -25.12
CA SER A 84 20.54 -12.81 -25.83
C SER A 84 20.35 -12.72 -27.34
N ILE A 85 19.14 -12.41 -27.80
CA ILE A 85 18.82 -12.25 -29.23
C ILE A 85 19.56 -11.03 -29.79
N GLU A 86 19.48 -9.90 -29.09
CA GLU A 86 20.17 -8.66 -29.48
C GLU A 86 21.67 -8.89 -29.61
N THR A 87 22.29 -9.53 -28.61
CA THR A 87 23.72 -9.84 -28.63
C THR A 87 24.07 -10.71 -29.83
N LYS A 88 23.35 -11.81 -30.05
CA LYS A 88 23.59 -12.71 -31.20
C LYS A 88 23.43 -12.00 -32.54
N SER A 89 22.35 -11.24 -32.70
CA SER A 89 22.07 -10.44 -33.89
C SER A 89 23.20 -9.45 -34.18
N ASN A 90 23.68 -8.74 -33.15
CA ASN A 90 24.80 -7.81 -33.28
C ASN A 90 26.09 -8.53 -33.73
N TRP A 91 26.39 -9.71 -33.18
CA TRP A 91 27.55 -10.50 -33.63
C TRP A 91 27.42 -10.95 -35.09
N GLU A 92 26.24 -11.43 -35.50
CA GLU A 92 25.97 -11.85 -36.87
C GLU A 92 26.09 -10.67 -37.84
N LEU A 93 25.53 -9.51 -37.50
CA LEU A 93 25.66 -8.28 -38.29
C LEU A 93 27.11 -7.81 -38.41
N MET A 94 27.89 -7.87 -37.33
CA MET A 94 29.31 -7.52 -37.37
C MET A 94 30.12 -8.48 -38.26
N ALA A 95 29.84 -9.78 -38.20
CA ALA A 95 30.47 -10.77 -39.07
C ALA A 95 30.10 -10.54 -40.54
N GLN A 96 28.82 -10.28 -40.85
CA GLN A 96 28.36 -9.95 -42.20
C GLN A 96 28.99 -8.66 -42.72
N ASN A 97 29.03 -7.60 -41.90
CA ASN A 97 29.67 -6.33 -42.26
C ASN A 97 31.14 -6.52 -42.60
N LYS A 98 31.87 -7.34 -41.85
CA LYS A 98 33.27 -7.66 -42.15
C LYS A 98 33.42 -8.33 -43.53
N VAL A 99 32.60 -9.34 -43.83
CA VAL A 99 32.63 -10.03 -45.13
C VAL A 99 32.29 -9.06 -46.27
N ILE A 100 31.28 -8.21 -46.08
CA ILE A 100 30.89 -7.18 -47.04
C ILE A 100 32.05 -6.21 -47.29
N SER A 101 32.75 -5.74 -46.25
CA SER A 101 33.93 -4.88 -46.40
C SER A 101 35.07 -5.57 -47.16
N GLU A 102 35.34 -6.85 -46.88
CA GLU A 102 36.36 -7.63 -47.59
C GLU A 102 36.02 -7.81 -49.07
N LEU A 103 34.75 -8.13 -49.39
CA LEU A 103 34.27 -8.24 -50.76
C LEU A 103 34.34 -6.90 -51.50
N HIS A 104 34.00 -5.79 -50.84
CA HIS A 104 34.16 -4.45 -51.41
C HIS A 104 35.61 -4.12 -51.74
N GLY A 105 36.55 -4.45 -50.84
CA GLY A 105 37.98 -4.26 -51.10
C GLY A 105 38.44 -5.01 -52.36
N LYS A 106 38.10 -6.30 -52.45
CA LYS A 106 38.42 -7.13 -53.63
C LYS A 106 37.78 -6.61 -54.91
N LEU A 107 36.51 -6.18 -54.87
CA LEU A 107 35.85 -5.61 -56.04
C LEU A 107 36.54 -4.34 -56.52
N ARG A 108 36.95 -3.47 -55.60
CA ARG A 108 37.68 -2.24 -55.91
C ARG A 108 39.04 -2.53 -56.54
N GLU A 109 39.79 -3.51 -56.02
CA GLU A 109 41.07 -3.95 -56.59
C GLU A 109 40.92 -4.49 -58.01
N LEU A 110 39.90 -5.32 -58.27
CA LEU A 110 39.69 -5.96 -59.57
C LEU A 110 39.11 -5.02 -60.64
N THR A 111 38.24 -4.08 -60.24
CA THR A 111 37.49 -3.25 -61.20
C THR A 111 37.92 -1.79 -61.25
N GLY A 112 38.74 -1.33 -60.29
CA GLY A 112 39.24 0.04 -60.20
C GLY A 112 38.17 1.11 -59.93
N LYS A 113 36.90 0.71 -59.71
CA LYS A 113 35.77 1.59 -59.41
C LYS A 113 35.22 1.28 -58.03
N ASP A 114 34.73 2.31 -57.34
CA ASP A 114 34.09 2.13 -56.04
C ASP A 114 32.66 1.58 -56.22
N PRO A 115 32.34 0.39 -55.68
CA PRO A 115 31.05 -0.27 -55.93
C PRO A 115 29.81 0.52 -55.46
N PHE A 116 29.96 1.50 -54.56
CA PHE A 116 28.85 2.31 -54.04
C PHE A 116 28.49 3.55 -54.87
N THR A 117 29.27 3.92 -55.89
CA THR A 117 29.04 5.16 -56.66
C THR A 117 27.79 5.13 -57.55
N LYS A 118 27.01 4.03 -57.56
CA LYS A 118 25.80 3.88 -58.37
C LYS A 118 24.47 4.03 -57.61
N ILE A 119 24.46 4.24 -56.29
CA ILE A 119 23.20 4.31 -55.53
C ILE A 119 22.56 5.72 -55.55
N GLU A 120 23.27 6.76 -56.00
CA GLU A 120 22.74 8.15 -56.04
C GLU A 120 22.03 8.56 -57.35
N SER A 121 21.59 7.62 -58.19
CA SER A 121 20.84 7.96 -59.41
C SER A 121 19.69 7.01 -59.69
N ALA A 122 18.55 7.22 -59.00
CA ALA A 122 17.17 7.04 -59.47
C ALA A 122 16.19 7.49 -58.38
#